data_AF-A0A835D4L4-F1
#
_entry.id   AF-A0A835D4L4-F1
#
_cell.length_a   1.000
_cell.length_b   1.000
_cell.length_c   1.000
_cell.angle_alpha   90.00
_cell.angle_beta   90.00
_cell.angle_gamma   90.00
#
_symmetry.space_group_name_H-M   'P 1'
#
loop_
_entity.id
_entity.type
_entity.pdbx_description
1 polymer ?
#
loop_
_entity_poly.entity_id
_entity_poly.type
_entity_poly.pdbx_seq_one_letter_code
_entity_poly.pdbx_strand_id
1 'polypeptide(L)'
;MDIEVKDDSLENLRAMQISSLEDDEEEEPQEQEDDDEEEEDEDEEPDPVTLGFVEKPKNPRSLLRHLFPSKAGGTPAWLDPVDLPSEKSSCGICREPLQFLLQVYAPISEKESTFHRTLYVFMCPSMTCLLQDQHEQWKRQPENPSRSVKVFRCQLPRSNPFYSREPPRQDGTDKPSLTGGSL
;
A
#
# COMPACT_ATOMS: atom_id res chain seq x y z
N MET A 1 44.05 48.89 5.41
CA MET A 1 43.28 50.13 5.65
C MET A 1 41.83 49.76 5.41
N ASP A 2 41.25 49.19 6.45
CA ASP A 2 39.82 48.96 6.61
C ASP A 2 39.13 50.30 6.79
N ILE A 3 38.03 50.54 6.08
CA ILE A 3 37.00 51.49 6.48
C ILE A 3 35.63 50.89 6.14
N GLU A 4 34.92 50.61 7.23
CA GLU A 4 33.54 50.16 7.34
C GLU A 4 32.54 51.18 6.78
N VAL A 5 31.43 50.71 6.21
CA VAL A 5 30.24 51.53 5.94
C VAL A 5 29.16 51.13 6.95
N LYS A 6 28.83 52.07 7.83
CA LYS A 6 27.76 52.00 8.83
C LYS A 6 26.38 52.19 8.18
N ASP A 7 25.44 51.35 8.59
CA ASP A 7 24.00 51.45 8.34
C ASP A 7 23.36 52.22 9.49
N ASP A 8 22.61 53.28 9.18
CA ASP A 8 22.04 54.24 10.15
C ASP A 8 20.50 54.22 10.10
N SER A 9 19.94 53.66 11.17
CA SER A 9 18.82 54.18 11.96
C SER A 9 17.70 54.94 11.24
N LEU A 10 16.56 54.25 11.06
CA LEU A 10 15.24 54.89 10.95
C LEU A 10 14.45 54.67 12.24
N GLU A 11 14.78 55.56 13.17
CA GLU A 11 13.95 56.20 14.20
C GLU A 11 12.50 55.72 14.42
N ASN A 12 12.27 55.34 15.68
CA ASN A 12 11.19 55.86 16.54
C ASN A 12 9.73 55.58 16.15
N LEU A 13 9.27 54.37 16.46
CA LEU A 13 7.84 54.10 16.72
C LEU A 13 7.62 53.82 18.22
N ARG A 14 7.75 54.88 19.05
CA ARG A 14 7.20 54.92 20.42
C ARG A 14 6.78 56.35 20.79
N ALA A 15 5.48 56.60 20.78
CA ALA A 15 4.79 57.61 21.60
C ALA A 15 3.28 57.30 21.50
N MET A 16 2.72 56.42 22.33
CA MET A 16 2.06 56.73 23.61
C MET A 16 1.14 57.94 23.56
N GLN A 17 -0.18 57.69 23.55
CA GLN A 17 -1.16 58.55 24.23
C GLN A 17 -2.46 57.80 24.56
N ILE A 18 -2.83 57.90 25.83
CA ILE A 18 -3.95 57.26 26.54
C ILE A 18 -4.99 58.35 26.89
N SER A 19 -6.28 58.00 26.84
CA SER A 19 -7.37 58.56 27.67
C SER A 19 -8.45 57.48 27.79
N SER A 20 -8.62 56.82 28.95
CA SER A 20 -9.64 57.07 30.02
C SER A 20 -11.09 56.98 29.47
N LEU A 21 -12.00 56.12 29.93
CA LEU A 21 -12.45 55.79 31.30
C LEU A 21 -13.29 54.48 31.33
N GLU A 22 -13.12 53.72 32.44
CA GLU A 22 -14.11 53.03 33.31
C GLU A 22 -15.07 51.95 32.73
N ASP A 23 -14.90 50.69 33.15
CA ASP A 23 -15.82 50.00 34.09
C ASP A 23 -15.20 48.68 34.57
N ASP A 24 -15.44 48.38 35.86
CA ASP A 24 -14.96 47.26 36.67
C ASP A 24 -15.35 45.88 36.12
N GLU A 25 -14.45 44.89 36.22
CA GLU A 25 -14.70 43.58 36.84
C GLU A 25 -13.38 42.78 36.92
N GLU A 26 -13.02 42.36 38.13
CA GLU A 26 -11.85 41.54 38.44
C GLU A 26 -12.06 40.10 37.92
N GLU A 27 -11.28 39.66 36.93
CA GLU A 27 -11.10 38.23 36.64
C GLU A 27 -9.62 37.87 36.78
N GLU A 28 -9.33 36.89 37.63
CA GLU A 28 -7.99 36.36 37.87
C GLU A 28 -7.40 35.72 36.60
N PRO A 29 -6.09 35.89 36.30
CA PRO A 29 -5.46 35.15 35.22
C PRO A 29 -5.33 33.68 35.62
N GLN A 30 -6.11 32.80 34.97
CA GLN A 30 -5.87 31.36 35.03
C GLN A 30 -4.55 31.07 34.30
N GLU A 31 -3.55 30.61 35.06
CA GLU A 31 -2.33 30.03 34.52
C GLU A 31 -2.71 28.78 33.72
N GLN A 32 -2.71 28.92 32.40
CA GLN A 32 -2.90 27.81 31.47
C GLN A 32 -1.53 27.14 31.33
N GLU A 33 -1.33 26.04 32.04
CA GLU A 33 -0.21 25.13 31.82
C GLU A 33 -0.42 24.48 30.44
N ASP A 34 0.26 24.98 29.42
CA ASP A 34 0.40 24.33 28.13
C ASP A 34 1.28 23.08 28.35
N ASP A 35 0.62 21.96 28.66
CA ASP A 35 1.21 20.62 28.69
C ASP A 35 1.42 20.20 27.23
N ASP A 36 2.54 20.63 26.64
CA ASP A 36 3.05 20.11 25.37
C ASP A 36 3.44 18.64 25.60
N GLU A 37 2.46 17.74 25.57
CA GLU A 37 2.68 16.31 25.43
C GLU A 37 3.40 16.08 24.09
N GLU A 38 4.74 16.05 24.12
CA GLU A 38 5.55 15.53 23.03
C GLU A 38 5.09 14.08 22.80
N GLU A 39 4.24 13.84 21.80
CA GLU A 39 3.94 12.48 21.36
C GLU A 39 5.27 11.84 20.96
N GLU A 40 5.78 10.95 21.82
CA GLU A 40 6.93 10.12 21.50
C GLU A 40 6.55 9.34 20.24
N ASP A 41 7.09 9.75 19.09
CA ASP A 41 7.02 9.00 17.84
C ASP A 41 7.59 7.60 18.13
N GLU A 42 6.73 6.63 18.46
CA GLU A 42 7.10 5.23 18.62
C GLU A 42 7.80 4.84 17.31
N ASP A 43 9.12 4.63 17.37
CA ASP A 43 9.97 4.20 16.26
C ASP A 43 9.44 2.84 15.72
N GLU A 44 8.44 2.89 14.84
CA GLU A 44 7.86 1.71 14.21
C GLU A 44 8.93 1.09 13.30
N GLU A 45 9.63 0.07 13.79
CA GLU A 45 10.66 -0.62 13.00
C GLU A 45 10.03 -1.11 11.69
N PRO A 46 10.56 -0.71 10.51
CA PRO A 46 9.93 -1.04 9.24
C PRO A 46 9.93 -2.55 9.02
N ASP A 47 8.79 -3.06 8.53
CA ASP A 47 8.64 -4.48 8.19
C ASP A 47 9.82 -4.98 7.31
N PRO A 48 10.41 -6.15 7.63
CA PRO A 48 11.57 -6.64 6.90
C PRO A 48 11.24 -6.96 5.43
N VAL A 49 12.13 -6.56 4.53
CA VAL A 49 11.99 -6.85 3.09
C VAL A 49 12.18 -8.35 2.82
N THR A 50 11.15 -8.99 2.28
CA THR A 50 11.23 -10.39 1.84
C THR A 50 11.83 -10.49 0.44
N LEU A 51 12.88 -11.31 0.30
CA LEU A 51 13.51 -11.65 -0.98
C LEU A 51 13.32 -13.13 -1.29
N GLY A 52 13.31 -13.49 -2.58
CA GLY A 52 13.18 -14.89 -2.99
C GLY A 52 13.63 -15.14 -4.42
N PHE A 53 13.96 -16.40 -4.71
CA PHE A 53 14.33 -16.89 -6.04
C PHE A 53 13.23 -17.80 -6.59
N VAL A 54 13.11 -17.85 -7.91
CA VAL A 54 12.18 -18.78 -8.56
C VAL A 54 12.80 -20.17 -8.55
N GLU A 55 12.19 -21.09 -7.80
CA GLU A 55 12.57 -22.49 -7.72
C GLU A 55 11.41 -23.41 -8.08
N LYS A 56 11.73 -24.63 -8.53
CA LYS A 56 10.70 -25.66 -8.72
C LYS A 56 10.17 -26.08 -7.34
N PRO A 57 8.84 -26.21 -7.17
CA PRO A 57 8.28 -26.62 -5.89
C PRO A 57 8.74 -28.04 -5.55
N LYS A 58 9.23 -28.25 -4.32
CA LYS A 58 9.59 -29.59 -3.82
C LYS A 58 8.38 -30.52 -3.77
N ASN A 59 7.19 -29.96 -3.50
CA ASN A 59 5.92 -30.67 -3.46
C ASN A 59 4.85 -29.82 -4.16
N PRO A 60 4.14 -30.31 -5.18
CA PRO A 60 3.06 -29.56 -5.85
C PRO A 60 1.98 -29.04 -4.90
N ARG A 61 1.75 -29.70 -3.76
CA ARG A 61 0.79 -29.27 -2.74
C ARG A 61 1.18 -27.94 -2.08
N SER A 62 2.45 -27.55 -2.08
CA SER A 62 2.90 -26.26 -1.55
C SER A 62 2.32 -25.06 -2.32
N LEU A 63 1.74 -25.30 -3.50
CA LEU A 63 1.13 -24.26 -4.34
C LEU A 63 -0.37 -24.11 -4.12
N LEU A 64 -0.94 -24.79 -3.10
CA LEU A 64 -2.36 -24.66 -2.76
C LEU A 64 -2.64 -23.31 -2.07
N ARG A 65 -3.83 -22.74 -2.31
CA ARG A 65 -4.22 -21.40 -1.84
C ARG A 65 -4.05 -21.18 -0.34
N HIS A 66 -4.34 -22.19 0.48
CA HIS A 66 -4.29 -22.11 1.95
C HIS A 66 -2.88 -22.15 2.52
N LEU A 67 -1.87 -22.35 1.67
CA LEU A 67 -0.46 -22.23 2.02
C LEU A 67 0.14 -20.88 1.55
N PHE A 68 -0.71 -19.97 1.05
CA PHE A 68 -0.37 -18.60 0.69
C PHE A 68 0.91 -18.47 -0.17
N PRO A 69 1.01 -19.19 -1.31
CA PRO A 69 2.25 -19.25 -2.07
C PRO A 69 2.55 -17.95 -2.82
N SER A 70 3.82 -17.55 -2.82
CA SER A 70 4.39 -16.69 -3.87
C SER A 70 4.94 -17.57 -4.99
N LYS A 71 4.51 -17.36 -6.24
CA LYS A 71 4.86 -18.23 -7.38
C LYS A 71 4.82 -17.50 -8.72
N ALA A 72 5.57 -18.01 -9.69
CA ALA A 72 5.52 -17.60 -11.09
C ALA A 72 4.89 -18.71 -11.96
N GLY A 73 3.99 -18.33 -12.86
CA GLY A 73 3.35 -19.20 -13.84
C GLY A 73 2.31 -20.20 -13.28
N GLY A 74 1.79 -21.04 -14.18
CA GLY A 74 0.70 -21.97 -13.89
C GLY A 74 -0.65 -21.28 -13.69
N THR A 75 -1.53 -21.87 -12.90
CA THR A 75 -2.82 -21.25 -12.53
C THR A 75 -2.69 -20.43 -11.24
N PRO A 76 -3.41 -19.31 -11.09
CA PRO A 76 -3.44 -18.56 -9.83
C PRO A 76 -3.99 -19.44 -8.70
N ALA A 77 -3.35 -19.38 -7.53
CA ALA A 77 -3.92 -19.87 -6.29
C ALA A 77 -4.74 -18.73 -5.68
N TRP A 78 -6.01 -18.66 -6.06
CA TRP A 78 -6.94 -17.59 -5.65
C TRP A 78 -7.16 -17.56 -4.14
N LEU A 79 -6.85 -16.40 -3.53
CA LEU A 79 -6.95 -16.16 -2.10
C LEU A 79 -8.42 -16.14 -1.67
N ASP A 80 -9.27 -15.37 -2.35
CA ASP A 80 -10.71 -15.48 -2.19
C ASP A 80 -11.26 -16.53 -3.17
N PRO A 81 -11.94 -17.59 -2.72
CA PRO A 81 -12.56 -18.57 -3.61
C PRO A 81 -13.79 -18.12 -4.37
N VAL A 82 -14.39 -17.01 -3.96
CA VAL A 82 -15.73 -16.57 -4.34
C VAL A 82 -15.62 -15.31 -5.17
N ASP A 83 -14.89 -14.31 -4.68
CA ASP A 83 -14.67 -13.04 -5.38
C ASP A 83 -13.46 -13.13 -6.31
N LEU A 84 -13.65 -13.84 -7.42
CA LEU A 84 -12.63 -14.03 -8.43
C LEU A 84 -12.60 -12.83 -9.40
N PRO A 85 -11.42 -12.35 -9.82
CA PRO A 85 -11.35 -11.33 -10.86
C PRO A 85 -12.14 -11.76 -12.09
N SER A 86 -13.07 -10.91 -12.54
CA SER A 86 -13.91 -11.20 -13.71
C SER A 86 -13.05 -11.64 -14.90
N GLU A 87 -13.50 -12.64 -15.66
CA GLU A 87 -12.85 -13.22 -16.86
C GLU A 87 -12.47 -12.19 -17.95
N LYS A 88 -12.85 -10.92 -17.78
CA LYS A 88 -12.58 -9.79 -18.68
C LYS A 88 -11.18 -9.18 -18.51
N SER A 89 -10.19 -9.91 -18.00
CA SER A 89 -8.80 -9.43 -17.97
C SER A 89 -8.17 -9.52 -19.37
N SER A 90 -8.66 -8.70 -20.31
CA SER A 90 -8.12 -8.54 -21.66
C SER A 90 -7.07 -7.44 -21.72
N CYS A 91 -6.15 -7.54 -22.68
CA CYS A 91 -5.20 -6.48 -23.00
C CYS A 91 -5.95 -5.23 -23.45
N GLY A 92 -5.58 -4.05 -22.93
CA GLY A 92 -6.18 -2.78 -23.37
C GLY A 92 -5.87 -2.42 -24.83
N ILE A 93 -4.83 -3.04 -25.41
CA ILE A 93 -4.31 -2.75 -26.75
C ILE A 93 -4.89 -3.72 -27.78
N CYS A 94 -4.52 -5.01 -27.70
CA CYS A 94 -4.97 -6.01 -28.68
C CYS A 94 -6.30 -6.70 -28.34
N ARG A 95 -6.86 -6.45 -27.15
CA ARG A 95 -8.11 -7.08 -26.63
C ARG A 95 -8.05 -8.59 -26.40
N GLU A 96 -6.93 -9.25 -26.70
CA GLU A 96 -6.71 -10.65 -26.36
C GLU A 96 -6.63 -10.87 -24.84
N PRO A 97 -6.97 -12.08 -24.34
CA PRO A 97 -6.85 -12.42 -22.92
C PRO A 97 -5.41 -12.24 -22.39
N LEU A 98 -5.28 -11.68 -21.19
CA LEU A 98 -3.99 -11.62 -20.51
C LEU A 98 -3.64 -12.99 -19.92
N GLN A 99 -2.35 -13.30 -19.86
CA GLN A 99 -1.82 -14.53 -19.27
C GLN A 99 -1.32 -14.27 -17.84
N PHE A 100 -1.56 -15.23 -16.95
CA PHE A 100 -1.03 -15.17 -15.59
C PHE A 100 0.50 -15.26 -15.60
N LEU A 101 1.15 -14.25 -15.04
CA LEU A 101 2.61 -14.20 -14.92
C LEU A 101 3.08 -14.69 -13.56
N LEU A 102 2.58 -14.08 -12.47
CA LEU A 102 2.99 -14.41 -11.11
C LEU A 102 1.97 -13.95 -10.08
N GLN A 103 2.07 -14.51 -8.89
CA GLN A 103 1.41 -14.01 -7.69
C GLN A 103 2.41 -13.84 -6.55
N VAL A 104 2.17 -12.83 -5.71
CA VAL A 104 2.97 -12.53 -4.53
C VAL A 104 2.05 -12.42 -3.33
N TYR A 105 2.29 -13.24 -2.31
CA TYR A 105 1.72 -13.04 -0.98
C TYR A 105 2.55 -11.97 -0.26
N ALA A 106 1.90 -10.86 0.09
CA ALA A 106 2.53 -9.65 0.61
C ALA A 106 1.62 -9.03 1.68
N PRO A 107 1.51 -9.67 2.86
CA PRO A 107 0.70 -9.21 3.98
C PRO A 107 1.20 -7.84 4.47
N ILE A 108 0.30 -7.04 5.06
CA ILE A 108 0.66 -5.78 5.74
C ILE A 108 0.08 -5.90 7.16
N SER A 109 0.97 -5.85 8.15
CA SER A 109 0.68 -6.12 9.57
C SER A 109 -0.14 -4.99 10.21
N GLU A 110 0.17 -3.74 9.89
CA GLU A 110 -0.45 -2.51 10.40
C GLU A 110 -1.96 -2.40 10.11
N LYS A 111 -2.46 -3.12 9.10
CA LYS A 111 -3.86 -3.03 8.68
C LYS A 111 -4.56 -4.38 8.70
N GLU A 112 -5.46 -4.56 9.67
CA GLU A 112 -6.19 -5.80 9.92
C GLU A 112 -6.87 -6.38 8.66
N SER A 113 -7.49 -5.53 7.83
CA SER A 113 -8.15 -5.95 6.56
C SER A 113 -7.19 -6.52 5.50
N THR A 114 -5.89 -6.49 5.76
CA THR A 114 -4.82 -6.82 4.81
C THR A 114 -3.87 -7.89 5.33
N PHE A 115 -4.26 -8.54 6.43
CA PHE A 115 -3.53 -9.66 7.03
C PHE A 115 -3.19 -10.74 6.01
N HIS A 116 -4.14 -11.09 5.14
CA HIS A 116 -3.85 -11.78 3.90
C HIS A 116 -3.95 -10.79 2.74
N ARG A 117 -2.85 -10.55 2.04
CA ARG A 117 -2.84 -9.72 0.83
C ARG A 117 -2.07 -10.44 -0.26
N THR A 118 -2.70 -10.62 -1.40
CA THR A 118 -2.07 -11.23 -2.58
C THR A 118 -2.22 -10.31 -3.79
N LEU A 119 -1.12 -10.14 -4.52
CA LEU A 119 -1.10 -9.48 -5.81
C LEU A 119 -1.00 -10.55 -6.91
N TYR A 120 -1.85 -10.45 -7.93
CA TYR A 120 -1.83 -11.29 -9.12
C TYR A 120 -1.48 -10.44 -10.33
N VAL A 121 -0.43 -10.82 -11.05
CA VAL A 121 0.06 -10.08 -12.22
C VAL A 121 -0.30 -10.86 -13.48
N PHE A 122 -0.97 -10.18 -14.40
CA PHE A 122 -1.34 -10.70 -15.70
C PHE A 122 -0.75 -9.81 -16.79
N MET A 123 -0.23 -10.42 -17.86
CA MET A 123 0.43 -9.70 -18.95
C MET A 123 0.01 -10.20 -20.33
N CYS A 124 0.03 -9.30 -21.31
CA CYS A 124 -0.12 -9.66 -22.71
C CYS A 124 1.18 -10.35 -23.18
N PRO A 125 1.10 -11.51 -23.87
CA PRO A 125 2.29 -12.16 -24.41
C PRO A 125 2.87 -11.45 -25.65
N SER A 126 2.15 -10.49 -26.23
CA SER A 126 2.61 -9.74 -27.40
C SER A 126 3.65 -8.69 -27.03
N MET A 127 4.89 -8.86 -27.51
CA MET A 127 5.95 -7.86 -27.35
C MET A 127 5.57 -6.50 -27.94
N THR A 128 4.80 -6.47 -29.02
CA THR A 128 4.28 -5.22 -29.59
C THR A 128 3.39 -4.48 -28.60
N CYS A 129 2.52 -5.19 -27.88
CA CYS A 129 1.67 -4.57 -26.85
C CYS A 129 2.48 -4.09 -25.65
N LEU A 130 3.49 -4.86 -25.21
CA LEU A 130 4.35 -4.49 -24.08
C LEU A 130 5.19 -3.24 -24.38
N LEU A 131 5.79 -3.18 -25.58
CA LEU A 131 6.58 -2.01 -26.02
C LEU A 131 5.70 -0.78 -26.23
N GLN A 132 4.51 -0.96 -26.81
CA GLN A 132 3.55 0.14 -26.94
C GLN A 132 3.14 0.67 -25.57
N ASP A 133 2.75 -0.21 -24.64
CA ASP A 133 2.37 0.19 -23.28
C ASP A 133 3.52 0.93 -22.60
N GLN A 134 4.75 0.42 -22.66
CA GLN A 134 5.95 1.11 -22.14
C GLN A 134 6.08 2.53 -22.68
N HIS A 135 5.92 2.71 -24.00
CA HIS A 135 5.96 4.03 -24.63
C HIS A 135 4.81 4.93 -24.15
N GLU A 136 3.59 4.40 -24.01
CA GLU A 136 2.43 5.15 -23.50
C GLU A 136 2.59 5.56 -22.03
N GLN A 137 3.28 4.77 -21.18
CA GLN A 137 3.47 5.16 -19.76
C GLN A 137 4.36 6.39 -19.59
N TRP A 138 5.23 6.67 -20.55
CA TRP A 138 6.09 7.84 -20.52
C TRP A 138 5.34 9.15 -20.84
N LYS A 139 4.18 9.05 -21.48
CA LYS A 139 3.36 10.22 -21.83
C LYS A 139 2.62 10.72 -20.59
N ARG A 140 2.63 12.03 -20.35
CA ARG A 140 1.90 12.64 -19.22
C ARG A 140 0.39 12.58 -19.49
N GLN A 141 -0.35 11.94 -18.57
CA GLN A 141 -1.81 11.97 -18.45
C GLN A 141 -2.61 11.53 -19.71
N PRO A 142 -2.59 10.25 -20.08
CA PRO A 142 -3.55 9.72 -21.07
C PRO A 142 -4.96 9.68 -20.47
N GLU A 143 -5.94 10.23 -21.18
CA GLU A 143 -7.37 10.20 -20.77
C GLU A 143 -7.93 8.77 -20.66
N ASN A 144 -7.38 7.83 -21.44
CA ASN A 144 -7.77 6.42 -21.41
C ASN A 144 -6.55 5.50 -21.57
N PRO A 145 -5.85 5.15 -20.48
CA PRO A 145 -4.65 4.34 -20.55
C PRO A 145 -4.96 2.91 -21.02
N SER A 146 -4.42 2.54 -22.18
CA SER A 146 -4.47 1.16 -22.69
C SER A 146 -3.29 0.36 -22.16
N ARG A 147 -3.55 -0.50 -21.16
CA ARG A 147 -2.52 -1.30 -20.49
C ARG A 147 -2.41 -2.72 -21.01
N SER A 148 -1.18 -3.18 -21.19
CA SER A 148 -0.81 -4.55 -21.55
C SER A 148 -0.55 -5.44 -20.34
N VAL A 149 -0.37 -4.85 -19.16
CA VAL A 149 -0.21 -5.53 -17.86
C VAL A 149 -1.33 -5.07 -16.92
N LYS A 150 -1.92 -6.01 -16.19
CA LYS A 150 -2.91 -5.73 -15.13
C LYS A 150 -2.50 -6.44 -13.85
N VAL A 151 -2.67 -5.74 -12.73
CA VAL A 151 -2.43 -6.28 -11.39
C VAL A 151 -3.76 -6.30 -10.65
N PHE A 152 -4.17 -7.48 -10.19
CA PHE A 152 -5.32 -7.65 -9.32
C PHE A 152 -4.85 -7.81 -7.88
N ARG A 153 -5.58 -7.20 -6.97
CA ARG A 153 -5.30 -7.24 -5.53
C ARG A 153 -6.46 -7.93 -4.84
N CYS A 154 -6.16 -8.95 -4.05
CA CYS A 154 -7.12 -9.61 -3.17
C CYS A 154 -6.64 -9.45 -1.72
N GLN A 155 -7.55 -9.09 -0.82
CA GLN A 155 -7.24 -8.83 0.58
C GLN A 155 -8.31 -9.45 1.46
N LEU A 156 -7.89 -10.16 2.51
CA LEU A 156 -8.79 -10.73 3.51
C LEU A 156 -8.26 -10.38 4.91
N PRO A 157 -9.17 -10.10 5.87
CA PRO A 157 -8.79 -9.96 7.26
C PRO A 157 -8.31 -11.30 7.86
N ARG A 158 -7.63 -11.24 9.00
CA ARG A 158 -7.16 -12.45 9.70
C ARG A 158 -8.30 -13.39 10.04
N SER A 159 -9.40 -12.84 10.54
CA SER A 159 -10.64 -13.57 10.77
C SER A 159 -11.50 -13.57 9.52
N ASN A 160 -11.47 -14.65 8.74
CA ASN A 160 -12.24 -14.81 7.52
C ASN A 160 -12.83 -16.24 7.44
N PRO A 161 -13.82 -16.51 6.58
CA PRO A 161 -14.48 -17.81 6.53
C PRO A 161 -13.63 -18.92 5.87
N PHE A 162 -12.54 -18.58 5.16
CA PHE A 162 -11.83 -19.51 4.27
C PHE A 162 -10.58 -20.13 4.92
N TYR A 163 -9.94 -19.42 5.84
CA TYR A 163 -8.64 -19.79 6.41
C TYR A 163 -8.66 -19.81 7.95
N SER A 164 -7.73 -20.59 8.53
CA SER A 164 -7.50 -20.60 9.97
C SER A 164 -6.82 -19.30 10.41
N ARG A 165 -7.02 -18.91 11.67
CA ARG A 165 -6.27 -17.81 12.32
C ARG A 165 -4.83 -18.19 12.65
N GLU A 166 -4.57 -19.49 12.73
CA GLU A 166 -3.26 -20.08 12.97
C GLU A 166 -2.53 -20.34 11.64
N PRO A 167 -1.20 -20.12 11.59
CA PRO A 167 -0.43 -20.37 10.39
C PRO A 167 -0.45 -21.86 9.99
N PRO A 168 -0.35 -22.18 8.68
CA PRO A 168 -0.24 -23.56 8.22
C PRO A 168 0.99 -24.25 8.80
N ARG A 169 0.85 -25.53 9.17
CA ARG A 169 1.93 -26.33 9.77
C ARG A 169 2.97 -26.77 8.74
N GLN A 170 2.64 -26.74 7.45
CA GLN A 170 3.48 -27.16 6.32
C GLN A 170 3.93 -28.63 6.38
N ASP A 171 3.31 -29.45 7.23
CA ASP A 171 3.55 -30.89 7.36
C ASP A 171 2.73 -31.73 6.35
N GLY A 172 1.92 -31.06 5.53
CA GLY A 172 1.07 -31.67 4.51
C GLY A 172 -0.31 -32.10 5.01
N THR A 173 -0.65 -31.84 6.28
CA THR A 173 -1.98 -32.12 6.86
C THR A 173 -2.94 -30.93 6.75
N ASP A 174 -2.42 -29.74 6.41
CA ASP A 174 -3.18 -28.51 6.26
C ASP A 174 -4.30 -28.66 5.21
N LYS A 175 -5.49 -28.17 5.55
CA LYS A 175 -6.67 -28.14 4.68
C LYS A 175 -7.33 -26.76 4.77
N PRO A 176 -7.90 -26.24 3.67
CA PRO A 176 -8.70 -25.01 3.74
C PRO A 176 -9.94 -25.26 4.61
N SER A 177 -10.40 -24.22 5.33
CA SER A 177 -11.59 -24.31 6.18
C SER A 177 -12.88 -24.52 5.37
N LEU A 178 -12.88 -24.04 4.12
CA LEU A 178 -13.95 -24.26 3.14
C LEU A 178 -13.37 -24.72 1.80
N THR A 179 -14.03 -25.68 1.15
CA THR A 179 -13.76 -26.03 -0.25
C THR A 179 -14.22 -24.87 -1.14
N GLY A 180 -13.25 -24.07 -1.58
CA GLY A 180 -13.46 -23.04 -2.57
C GLY A 180 -13.80 -23.57 -3.96
N GLY A 181 -14.46 -22.76 -4.79
CA GLY A 181 -14.74 -23.10 -6.19
C GLY A 181 -13.46 -23.52 -6.93
N SER A 182 -13.56 -24.57 -7.74
CA SER A 182 -12.62 -24.86 -8.83
C SER A 182 -13.00 -24.00 -10.03
N LEU A 183 -12.04 -23.29 -10.59
CA LEU A 183 -12.07 -22.87 -11.99
C LEU A 183 -11.29 -23.90 -12.80
#